data_AF-D2ZTR9-F1
#
_entry.id   AF-D2ZTR9-F1
#
_cell.length_a   1.000
_cell.length_b   1.000
_cell.length_c   1.000
_cell.angle_alpha   90.00
_cell.angle_beta   90.00
_cell.angle_gamma   90.00
#
_symmetry.space_group_name_H-M   'P 1'
#
loop_
_entity.id
_entity.type
_entity.pdbx_description
1 polymer ?
#
loop_
_entity_poly.entity_id
_entity_poly.type
_entity_poly.pdbx_seq_one_letter_code
_entity_poly.pdbx_strand_id
1 'polypeptide(L)' 'MTNLYQNLTALLNREQRGIAKITGDLGGGSWAAQTQSGGNIVLSGQAALSQRVFYDVRTNRIISQAPDAAVLELGV' A
#
# COMPACT_ATOMS: atom_id res chain seq x y z
N MET A 1 23.14 16.58 14.55
CA MET A 1 23.62 16.32 13.18
C MET A 1 22.81 15.16 12.62
N THR A 2 21.83 15.45 11.76
CA THR A 2 20.92 14.42 11.23
C THR A 2 21.68 13.60 10.18
N ASN A 3 21.85 12.31 10.42
CA ASN A 3 22.56 11.41 9.51
C ASN A 3 21.79 11.28 8.20
N LEU A 4 22.25 11.97 7.15
CA LEU A 4 21.69 11.89 5.80
C LEU A 4 21.55 10.43 5.33
N TYR A 5 22.50 9.58 5.72
CA TYR A 5 22.47 8.14 5.48
C TYR A 5 21.28 7.44 6.15
N GLN A 6 20.92 7.80 7.39
CA GLN A 6 19.77 7.20 8.06
C GLN A 6 18.44 7.70 7.48
N ASN A 7 18.39 8.95 7.02
CA ASN A 7 17.23 9.47 6.29
C ASN A 7 17.06 8.79 4.93
N LEU A 8 18.15 8.58 4.18
CA LEU A 8 18.13 7.86 2.91
C LEU A 8 17.76 6.39 3.10
N THR A 9 18.30 5.72 4.11
CA THR A 9 17.91 4.33 4.43
C THR A 9 16.46 4.24 4.90
N ALA A 10 15.91 5.24 5.60
CA ALA A 10 14.49 5.28 5.94
C ALA A 10 13.58 5.56 4.72
N LEU A 11 14.07 6.32 3.74
CA LEU A 11 13.41 6.54 2.45
C LEU A 11 13.43 5.28 1.57
N LEU A 12 14.54 4.54 1.58
CA LEU A 12 14.70 3.28 0.83
C LEU A 12 14.02 2.09 1.53
N ASN A 13 14.05 2.01 2.87
CA ASN A 13 13.27 1.00 3.62
C ASN A 13 11.76 1.29 3.63
N ARG A 14 11.33 2.44 3.08
CA ARG A 14 9.94 2.72 2.74
C ARG A 14 9.43 1.82 1.60
N GLU A 15 10.33 1.25 0.80
CA GLU A 15 10.10 0.73 -0.56
C GLU A 15 9.50 -0.68 -0.69
N GLN A 16 8.77 -1.19 0.30
CA GLN A 16 8.03 -2.45 0.10
C GLN A 16 6.56 -2.34 0.45
N ARG A 17 6.04 -1.12 0.37
CA ARG A 17 4.63 -0.83 0.57
C ARG A 17 4.01 -0.42 -0.76
N GLY A 18 3.09 -1.23 -1.24
CA GLY A 18 2.25 -0.87 -2.38
C GLY A 18 0.97 -0.18 -1.91
N ILE A 19 0.32 0.52 -2.84
CA ILE A 19 -1.03 1.05 -2.66
C ILE A 19 -1.96 0.29 -3.58
N ALA A 20 -3.08 -0.18 -3.04
CA ALA A 20 -4.13 -0.82 -3.82
C ALA A 20 -5.51 -0.37 -3.35
N LYS A 21 -6.49 -0.38 -4.26
CA LYS A 21 -7.91 -0.16 -3.98
C LYS A 21 -8.61 -1.50 -3.92
N ILE A 22 -9.33 -1.77 -2.85
CA ILE A 22 -10.15 -2.98 -2.71
C ILE A 22 -11.33 -2.92 -3.69
N THR A 23 -11.50 -3.98 -4.47
CA THR A 23 -12.53 -4.11 -5.50
C THR A 23 -13.53 -5.23 -5.20
N GLY A 24 -13.20 -6.18 -4.32
CA GLY A 24 -14.07 -7.30 -3.98
C GLY A 24 -13.67 -7.99 -2.67
N ASP A 25 -14.66 -8.54 -1.96
CA ASP A 25 -14.45 -9.46 -0.85
C ASP A 25 -14.40 -10.91 -1.39
N LEU A 26 -13.36 -11.65 -1.03
CA LEU A 26 -13.19 -13.06 -1.40
C LEU A 26 -13.50 -14.02 -0.25
N GLY A 27 -13.80 -13.49 0.95
CA GLY A 27 -14.05 -14.25 2.17
C GLY A 27 -12.78 -14.63 2.92
N GLY A 28 -12.93 -15.00 4.19
CA GLY A 28 -11.82 -15.50 5.02
C GLY A 28 -10.70 -14.48 5.28
N GLY A 29 -10.98 -13.18 5.15
CA GLY A 29 -9.98 -12.11 5.26
C GLY A 29 -9.12 -11.92 4.01
N SER A 30 -9.58 -12.43 2.86
CA SER A 30 -8.95 -12.21 1.55
C SER A 30 -9.74 -11.21 0.71
N TRP A 31 -9.04 -10.38 -0.04
CA TRP A 31 -9.62 -9.27 -0.79
C TRP A 31 -9.05 -9.20 -2.20
N ALA A 32 -9.93 -9.01 -3.19
CA ALA A 32 -9.51 -8.59 -4.52
C ALA A 32 -9.21 -7.09 -4.50
N ALA A 33 -8.09 -6.69 -5.10
CA ALA A 33 -7.68 -5.31 -5.15
C ALA A 33 -7.01 -4.96 -6.49
N GLN A 34 -7.03 -3.68 -6.83
CA GLN A 34 -6.31 -3.11 -7.97
C GLN A 34 -5.19 -2.21 -7.48
N THR A 35 -3.96 -2.46 -7.91
CA THR A 35 -2.79 -1.63 -7.60
C THR A 35 -2.91 -0.25 -8.27
N GLN A 36 -2.13 0.72 -7.81
CA GLN A 36 -2.08 2.03 -8.44
C GLN A 36 -1.66 2.00 -9.92
N SER A 37 -0.87 0.99 -10.34
CA SER A 37 -0.50 0.78 -11.74
C SER A 37 -1.58 0.08 -12.59
N GLY A 38 -2.72 -0.27 -12.00
CA GLY A 38 -3.84 -0.91 -12.68
C GLY A 38 -3.82 -2.44 -12.65
N GLY A 39 -2.83 -3.07 -12.02
CA GLY A 39 -2.72 -4.52 -11.90
C GLY A 39 -3.67 -5.10 -10.85
N ASN A 40 -4.18 -6.30 -11.07
CA ASN A 40 -5.03 -6.99 -10.10
C ASN A 40 -4.19 -7.84 -9.14
N ILE A 41 -4.51 -7.79 -7.86
CA ILE A 41 -3.81 -8.50 -6.79
C ILE A 41 -4.80 -9.02 -5.75
N VAL A 42 -4.44 -10.11 -5.07
CA VAL A 42 -5.15 -10.62 -3.90
C VAL A 42 -4.39 -10.21 -2.64
N LEU A 43 -5.08 -9.57 -1.71
CA LEU A 43 -4.54 -9.13 -0.43
C LEU A 43 -5.16 -9.90 0.73
N SER A 44 -4.41 -10.02 1.82
CA SER A 44 -4.88 -10.65 3.06
C SER A 44 -4.89 -9.66 4.23
N GLY A 45 -5.93 -9.71 5.06
CA GLY A 45 -6.06 -8.87 6.25
C GLY A 45 -7.44 -8.23 6.38
N GLN A 46 -7.48 -7.12 7.12
CA GLN A 46 -8.71 -6.36 7.37
C GLN A 46 -8.80 -5.19 6.39
N ALA A 47 -9.91 -5.11 5.67
CA ALA A 47 -10.26 -3.98 4.82
C ALA A 47 -11.78 -3.93 4.60
N ALA A 48 -12.21 -2.98 3.79
CA ALA A 48 -13.58 -2.84 3.31
C ALA A 48 -13.59 -2.59 1.80
N LEU A 49 -14.73 -2.87 1.16
CA LEU A 49 -14.94 -2.57 -0.26
C LEU A 49 -14.68 -1.10 -0.57
N SER A 50 -14.08 -0.83 -1.73
CA SER A 50 -13.67 0.49 -2.21
C SER A 50 -12.59 1.21 -1.40
N GLN A 51 -12.10 0.63 -0.29
CA GLN A 51 -11.05 1.22 0.53
C GLN A 51 -9.70 1.20 -0.18
N ARG A 52 -8.90 2.26 -0.03
CA ARG A 52 -7.48 2.24 -0.38
C ARG A 52 -6.65 1.76 0.80
N VAL A 53 -5.69 0.88 0.55
CA VAL A 53 -4.84 0.29 1.59
C VAL A 53 -3.37 0.33 1.20
N PHE A 54 -2.51 0.47 2.20
CA PHE A 54 -1.12 0.09 2.09
C PHE A 54 -0.99 -1.41 2.32
N TYR A 55 -0.21 -2.09 1.48
CA TYR A 55 0.08 -3.51 1.62
C TYR A 55 1.57 -3.79 1.48
N ASP A 56 2.04 -4.86 2.11
CA ASP A 56 3.41 -5.34 1.98
C ASP A 56 3.56 -6.09 0.64
N VAL A 57 4.44 -5.63 -0.24
CA VAL A 57 4.56 -6.18 -1.61
C VAL A 57 5.17 -7.59 -1.65
N ARG A 58 5.82 -8.05 -0.57
CA ARG A 58 6.41 -9.39 -0.52
C ARG A 58 5.40 -10.43 -0.06
N THR A 59 4.51 -10.04 0.85
CA THR A 59 3.57 -10.95 1.55
C THR A 59 2.11 -10.74 1.16
N ASN A 60 1.80 -9.67 0.41
CA ASN A 60 0.44 -9.23 0.07
C ASN A 60 -0.45 -9.01 1.30
N ARG A 61 0.15 -8.70 2.44
CA ARG A 61 -0.57 -8.43 3.67
C ARG A 61 -0.94 -6.96 3.76
N ILE A 62 -2.19 -6.69 4.09
CA ILE A 62 -2.68 -5.34 4.36
C ILE A 62 -2.03 -4.83 5.64
N ILE A 63 -1.40 -3.66 5.56
CA ILE A 63 -0.69 -3.01 6.66
C ILE A 63 -1.62 -2.01 7.35
N SER A 64 -2.24 -1.13 6.57
CA SER A 64 -3.11 -0.07 7.07
C SER A 64 -3.96 0.53 5.95
N GLN A 65 -4.93 1.36 6.31
CA GLN A 65 -5.62 2.22 5.35
C GLN A 65 -4.64 3.21 4.71
N ALA A 66 -4.81 3.43 3.41
CA ALA A 66 -4.17 4.52 2.68
C ALA A 66 -5.19 5.67 2.49
N PRO A 67 -4.73 6.93 2.49
CA PRO A 67 -5.61 8.07 2.28
C PRO A 67 -6.23 8.03 0.87
N ASP A 68 -7.46 8.51 0.75
CA ASP A 68 -8.14 8.75 -0.54
C ASP A 68 -7.66 10.02 -1.26
N ALA A 69 -6.46 10.50 -0.93
CA ALA A 69 -5.88 11.65 -1.59
C ALA A 69 -5.24 11.24 -2.93
N ALA A 70 -5.37 12.10 -3.94
CA ALA A 70 -4.37 12.15 -5.00
C ALA A 70 -3.03 12.42 -4.31
N VAL A 71 -2.07 11.50 -4.45
CA VAL A 71 -0.71 11.71 -3.95
C VAL A 71 -0.22 13.02 -4.59
N LEU A 72 -0.15 14.09 -3.80
CA LEU A 72 0.45 15.34 -4.25
C LEU A 72 1.94 15.03 -4.42
N GLU A 73 2.37 14.92 -5.66
CA GLU A 73 3.78 14.80 -6.01
C GLU A 73 4.46 16.07 -5.52
N LEU A 74 5.25 15.97 -4.45
CA LEU A 74 6.17 17.03 -4.07
C LEU A 74 7.29 17.00 -5.09
N GLY A 75 7.12 17.77 -6.17
CA GLY A 75 8.18 18.04 -7.13
C GLY A 75 9.39 18.59 -6.39
N VAL A 76 10.51 17.88 -6.49
CA VAL A 76 11.83 18.35 -6.09
C VAL A 76 12.44 19.17 -7.23
#